data_AF-A0A388LC69-F1
#
_entry.id   AF-A0A388LC69-F1
#
_cell.length_a   1.000
_cell.length_b   1.000
_cell.length_c   1.000
_cell.angle_alpha   90.00
_cell.angle_beta   90.00
_cell.angle_gamma   90.00
#
_symmetry.space_group_name_H-M   'P 1'
#
loop_
_entity.id
_entity.type
_entity.pdbx_description
1 polymer ?
#
loop_
_entity_poly.entity_id
_entity_poly.type
_entity_poly.pdbx_seq_one_letter_code
_entity_poly.pdbx_strand_id
1 'polypeptide(L)'
;MFRNLFRRVPMGRALVERTRGLEEFFEGGSKVAKEGSEAVGRSWSAAELRLKSFDDLHKLWYVLLKEKNMLYSQKMMFRSTGHRMPNGERIPSVRRSMCRIKHVLTERALAETDLVKRQAAMRIINDL
;
A
#
# COMPACT_ATOMS: atom_id res chain seq x y z
N MET A 1 -8.72 -22.79 -47.46
CA MET A 1 -9.22 -21.57 -46.78
C MET A 1 -8.57 -21.50 -45.41
N PHE A 2 -7.52 -20.69 -45.31
CA PHE A 2 -6.57 -20.71 -44.20
C PHE A 2 -6.87 -19.60 -43.18
N ARG A 3 -6.89 -20.01 -41.91
CA ARG A 3 -6.22 -19.34 -40.77
C ARG A 3 -6.54 -17.87 -40.46
N ASN A 4 -7.19 -17.67 -39.31
CA ASN A 4 -6.67 -16.94 -38.14
C ASN A 4 -7.75 -16.10 -37.43
N LEU A 5 -8.50 -16.74 -36.54
CA LEU A 5 -9.42 -16.09 -35.60
C LEU A 5 -8.79 -15.88 -34.21
N PHE A 6 -7.47 -15.69 -34.15
CA PHE A 6 -6.75 -15.36 -32.91
C PHE A 6 -5.79 -14.22 -33.16
N ARG A 7 -6.32 -13.00 -33.29
CA ARG A 7 -5.53 -11.81 -33.01
C ARG A 7 -5.38 -11.72 -31.49
N ARG A 8 -4.34 -12.37 -30.95
CA ARG A 8 -3.87 -12.09 -29.58
C ARG A 8 -3.61 -10.58 -29.49
N VAL A 9 -4.46 -9.87 -28.76
CA VAL A 9 -4.10 -8.55 -28.25
C VAL A 9 -2.96 -8.81 -27.27
N PRO A 10 -1.75 -8.27 -27.50
CA PRO A 10 -0.73 -8.32 -26.48
C PRO A 10 -1.23 -7.48 -25.32
N MET A 11 -1.57 -8.13 -24.21
CA MET A 11 -1.74 -7.47 -22.91
C MET A 11 -0.36 -6.92 -22.54
N GLY A 12 -0.08 -5.72 -23.05
CA GLY A 12 1.10 -4.96 -22.75
C GLY A 12 1.18 -4.83 -21.24
N ARG A 13 2.23 -5.41 -20.66
CA ARG A 13 2.66 -5.15 -19.30
C ARG A 13 2.84 -3.63 -19.21
N ALA A 14 1.84 -2.93 -18.66
CA ALA A 14 1.95 -1.50 -18.44
C ALA A 14 3.25 -1.29 -17.66
N LEU A 15 4.20 -0.60 -18.27
CA LEU A 15 5.39 -0.16 -17.57
C LEU A 15 4.86 0.80 -16.52
N VAL A 16 4.77 0.34 -15.27
CA VAL A 16 4.51 1.23 -14.14
C VAL A 16 5.69 2.19 -14.12
N GLU A 17 5.49 3.40 -14.62
CA GLU A 17 6.47 4.48 -14.52
C GLU A 17 6.81 4.60 -13.04
N ARG A 18 8.06 4.25 -12.70
CA ARG A 18 8.53 4.32 -11.32
C ARG A 18 8.81 5.79 -11.03
N THR A 19 7.82 6.48 -10.48
CA THR A 19 8.01 7.81 -9.88
C THR A 19 9.07 7.70 -8.79
N ARG A 20 9.96 8.69 -8.71
CA ARG A 20 11.07 8.71 -7.75
C ARG A 20 11.10 10.05 -7.03
N GLY A 21 11.37 10.02 -5.73
CA GLY A 21 11.61 11.24 -4.95
C GLY A 21 10.32 11.98 -4.61
N LEU A 22 10.31 13.30 -4.80
CA LEU A 22 9.20 14.17 -4.35
C LEU A 22 7.86 13.86 -5.05
N GLU A 23 7.91 13.34 -6.27
CA GLU A 23 6.73 12.95 -7.05
C GLU A 23 5.89 11.87 -6.35
N GLU A 24 6.49 11.06 -5.47
CA GLU A 24 5.79 10.00 -4.75
C GLU A 24 4.77 10.52 -3.72
N PHE A 25 4.80 11.82 -3.41
CA PHE A 25 3.84 12.47 -2.50
C PHE A 25 2.56 12.97 -3.21
N PHE A 26 2.44 12.81 -4.53
CA PHE A 26 1.34 13.33 -5.34
C PHE A 26 0.73 12.23 -6.22
N GLU A 27 -0.59 12.30 -6.48
CA GLU A 27 -1.26 11.35 -7.38
C GLU A 27 -0.82 11.56 -8.84
N GLY A 28 -0.62 10.46 -9.57
CA GLY A 28 -0.36 10.50 -11.02
C GLY A 28 1.05 10.93 -11.46
N GLY A 29 1.96 11.27 -10.53
CA GLY A 29 3.34 11.69 -10.85
C GLY A 29 3.36 12.90 -11.79
N SER A 30 3.26 14.12 -11.27
CA SER A 30 3.17 15.39 -12.03
C SER A 30 2.04 15.49 -13.08
N LYS A 31 1.37 14.41 -13.46
CA LYS A 31 0.27 14.37 -14.43
C LYS A 31 -1.04 14.37 -13.66
N VAL A 32 -1.76 15.47 -13.79
CA VAL A 32 -3.11 15.69 -13.24
C VAL A 32 -4.01 14.51 -13.59
N ALA A 33 -4.71 13.99 -12.58
CA ALA A 33 -5.53 12.78 -12.64
C ALA A 33 -6.40 12.73 -13.90
N LYS A 34 -6.35 11.61 -14.62
CA LYS A 34 -7.34 11.29 -15.65
C LYS A 34 -8.71 11.14 -14.98
N GLU A 35 -9.69 11.78 -15.58
CA GLU A 35 -11.09 11.75 -15.17
C GLU A 35 -11.60 10.31 -15.16
N GLY A 36 -11.92 9.83 -13.96
CA GLY A 36 -12.31 8.44 -13.70
C GLY A 36 -11.88 8.07 -12.29
N SER A 37 -12.82 8.07 -11.35
CA SER A 37 -12.56 7.64 -9.97
C SER A 37 -12.07 6.19 -10.00
N GLU A 38 -10.75 5.98 -9.97
CA GLU A 38 -10.19 4.64 -9.80
C GLU A 38 -10.82 4.05 -8.54
N ALA A 39 -11.42 2.87 -8.70
CA ALA A 39 -12.17 2.24 -7.63
C ALA A 39 -11.25 2.03 -6.42
N VAL A 40 -11.62 2.63 -5.29
CA VAL A 40 -10.87 2.49 -4.05
C VAL A 40 -10.93 1.05 -3.58
N GLY A 41 -9.77 0.40 -3.54
CA GLY A 41 -9.64 -0.98 -3.07
C GLY A 41 -9.95 -1.16 -1.58
N ARG A 42 -10.26 -2.39 -1.18
CA ARG A 42 -10.48 -2.74 0.24
C ARG A 42 -9.15 -2.80 1.03
N SER A 43 -9.24 -2.68 2.35
CA SER A 43 -8.10 -2.93 3.25
C SER A 43 -7.65 -4.40 3.24
N TRP A 44 -6.37 -4.65 3.51
CA TRP A 44 -5.82 -6.00 3.75
C TRP A 44 -6.45 -6.66 4.97
N SER A 45 -6.84 -7.93 4.87
CA SER A 45 -7.33 -8.70 6.01
C SER A 45 -6.17 -9.36 6.77
N ALA A 46 -6.36 -9.63 8.07
CA ALA A 46 -5.34 -10.31 8.87
C ALA A 46 -5.06 -11.74 8.35
N ALA A 47 -6.10 -12.45 7.90
CA ALA A 47 -5.97 -13.80 7.34
C ALA A 47 -5.02 -13.82 6.12
N GLU A 48 -5.15 -12.85 5.21
CA GLU A 48 -4.26 -12.74 4.05
C GLU A 48 -2.82 -12.40 4.43
N LEU A 49 -2.63 -11.52 5.41
CA LEU A 49 -1.32 -11.09 5.88
C LEU A 49 -0.57 -12.22 6.61
N ARG A 50 -1.29 -13.12 7.30
CA ARG A 50 -0.68 -14.30 7.96
C ARG A 50 -0.01 -15.25 6.96
N LEU A 51 -0.46 -15.28 5.71
CA LEU A 51 0.10 -16.12 4.65
C LEU A 51 1.38 -15.54 4.01
N LYS A 52 1.79 -14.32 4.40
CA LYS A 52 2.94 -13.63 3.79
C LYS A 52 4.22 -13.78 4.61
N SER A 53 5.36 -13.80 3.94
CA SER A 53 6.69 -13.82 4.58
C SER A 53 6.94 -12.51 5.35
N PHE A 54 7.91 -12.51 6.26
CA PHE A 54 8.32 -11.28 6.96
C PHE A 54 8.79 -10.20 5.96
N ASP A 55 9.59 -10.59 4.97
CA ASP A 55 10.12 -9.67 3.95
C ASP A 55 9.01 -9.06 3.09
N ASP A 56 7.99 -9.84 2.71
CA ASP A 56 6.83 -9.32 1.99
C ASP A 56 6.01 -8.34 2.84
N LEU A 57 5.80 -8.65 4.13
CA LEU A 57 5.10 -7.75 5.04
C LEU A 57 5.89 -6.45 5.26
N HIS A 58 7.22 -6.54 5.36
CA HIS A 58 8.11 -5.40 5.47
C HIS A 58 8.08 -4.54 4.21
N LYS A 59 8.15 -5.12 3.02
CA LYS A 59 7.98 -4.40 1.75
C LYS A 59 6.60 -3.74 1.65
N LEU A 60 5.55 -4.47 2.02
CA LEU A 60 4.18 -3.98 2.03
C LEU A 60 4.01 -2.80 2.99
N TRP A 61 4.68 -2.83 4.15
CA TRP A 61 4.71 -1.70 5.09
C TRP A 61 5.14 -0.41 4.40
N TYR A 62 6.24 -0.44 3.63
CA TYR A 62 6.73 0.75 2.92
C TYR A 62 5.82 1.17 1.76
N VAL A 63 5.19 0.22 1.05
CA VAL A 63 4.18 0.56 0.04
C VAL A 63 3.03 1.34 0.68
N LEU A 64 2.49 0.84 1.79
CA LEU A 64 1.41 1.49 2.54
C LEU A 64 1.85 2.81 3.17
N LEU A 65 3.09 2.91 3.65
CA LEU A 65 3.65 4.12 4.23
C LEU A 65 3.73 5.24 3.19
N LYS A 66 4.15 4.91 1.96
CA LYS A 66 4.18 5.87 0.85
C LYS A 66 2.80 6.33 0.46
N GLU A 67 1.83 5.42 0.34
CA GLU A 67 0.45 5.80 0.08
C GLU A 67 -0.12 6.68 1.20
N LYS A 68 0.12 6.33 2.47
CA LYS A 68 -0.29 7.14 3.63
C LYS A 68 0.26 8.56 3.53
N ASN A 69 1.56 8.70 3.25
CA ASN A 69 2.21 10.00 3.17
C ASN A 69 1.66 10.84 2.00
N MET A 70 1.48 10.22 0.83
CA MET A 70 0.84 10.86 -0.33
C MET A 70 -0.58 11.36 0.00
N LEU A 71 -1.41 10.53 0.63
CA LEU A 71 -2.77 10.90 1.02
C LEU A 71 -2.80 12.04 2.04
N TYR A 72 -1.83 12.09 2.97
CA TYR A 72 -1.73 13.20 3.92
C TYR A 72 -1.31 14.50 3.23
N SER A 73 -0.36 14.46 2.30
CA SER A 73 0.00 15.63 1.48
C SER A 73 -1.22 16.17 0.75
N GLN A 74 -1.98 15.31 0.06
CA GLN A 74 -3.22 15.72 -0.61
C GLN A 74 -4.25 16.30 0.36
N LYS A 75 -4.48 15.62 1.50
CA LYS A 75 -5.43 16.11 2.51
C LYS A 75 -5.08 17.52 2.97
N MET A 76 -3.80 17.83 3.12
CA MET A 76 -3.34 19.17 3.49
C MET A 76 -3.56 20.19 2.38
N MET A 77 -3.29 19.83 1.12
CA MET A 77 -3.57 20.70 -0.03
C MET A 77 -5.07 21.06 -0.12
N PHE A 78 -5.95 20.06 -0.06
CA PHE A 78 -7.40 20.27 -0.08
C PHE A 78 -7.89 21.11 1.11
N ARG A 79 -7.33 20.86 2.31
CA ARG A 79 -7.63 21.67 3.50
C ARG A 79 -7.22 23.13 3.31
N SER A 80 -6.07 23.40 2.69
CA SER A 80 -5.58 24.76 2.43
C SER A 80 -6.42 25.51 1.40
N THR A 81 -7.02 24.79 0.44
CA THR A 81 -7.89 25.40 -0.57
C THR A 81 -9.36 25.44 -0.14
N GLY A 82 -9.70 24.94 1.06
CA GLY A 82 -11.07 24.87 1.57
C GLY A 82 -11.95 23.82 0.90
N HIS A 83 -11.36 22.89 0.12
CA HIS A 83 -12.10 21.86 -0.59
C HIS A 83 -12.08 20.53 0.18
N ARG A 84 -13.11 19.70 0.00
CA ARG A 84 -13.13 18.34 0.57
C ARG A 84 -12.27 17.41 -0.30
N MET A 85 -11.39 16.66 0.35
CA MET A 85 -10.55 15.67 -0.32
C MET A 85 -11.43 14.55 -0.93
N PRO A 86 -11.25 14.21 -2.22
CA PRO A 86 -11.86 13.03 -2.82
C PRO A 86 -11.25 11.76 -2.23
N ASN A 87 -12.04 10.69 -2.10
CA ASN A 87 -11.58 9.37 -1.65
C ASN A 87 -10.83 9.35 -0.29
N GLY A 88 -11.20 10.25 0.64
CA GLY A 88 -10.57 10.37 1.95
C GLY A 88 -10.68 9.12 2.83
N GLU A 89 -11.61 8.21 2.52
CA GLU A 89 -11.78 6.89 3.15
C GLU A 89 -10.61 5.93 2.87
N ARG A 90 -9.72 6.25 1.93
CA ARG A 90 -8.45 5.53 1.74
C ARG A 90 -7.55 5.59 2.97
N ILE A 91 -7.48 6.74 3.64
CA ILE A 91 -6.63 6.95 4.82
C ILE A 91 -6.91 5.91 5.93
N PRO A 92 -8.16 5.75 6.41
CA PRO A 92 -8.46 4.72 7.41
C PRO A 92 -8.26 3.30 6.88
N SER A 93 -8.41 3.04 5.58
CA SER A 93 -8.16 1.71 4.98
C SER A 93 -6.67 1.33 4.98
N VAL A 94 -5.80 2.28 4.64
CA VAL A 94 -4.34 2.14 4.72
C VAL A 94 -3.91 1.94 6.16
N ARG A 95 -4.37 2.79 7.09
CA ARG A 95 -4.05 2.67 8.53
C ARG A 95 -4.51 1.34 9.12
N ARG A 96 -5.68 0.83 8.75
CA ARG A 96 -6.17 -0.49 9.18
C ARG A 96 -5.26 -1.61 8.67
N SER A 97 -4.80 -1.53 7.42
CA SER A 97 -3.87 -2.51 6.86
C SER A 97 -2.52 -2.50 7.59
N MET A 98 -1.98 -1.31 7.87
CA MET A 98 -0.74 -1.14 8.66
C MET A 98 -0.90 -1.72 10.08
N CYS A 99 -1.99 -1.40 10.78
CA CYS A 99 -2.27 -1.95 12.11
C CYS A 99 -2.33 -3.49 12.09
N ARG A 100 -2.95 -4.09 11.07
CA ARG A 100 -3.01 -5.55 10.92
C ARG A 100 -1.65 -6.17 10.63
N ILE A 101 -0.75 -5.48 9.93
CA ILE A 101 0.64 -5.94 9.76
C ILE A 101 1.32 -6.00 11.13
N LYS A 102 1.27 -4.92 11.93
CA LYS A 102 1.86 -4.93 13.29
C LYS A 102 1.26 -6.04 14.13
N HIS A 103 -0.06 -6.20 14.09
CA HIS A 103 -0.76 -7.26 14.82
C HIS A 103 -0.28 -8.67 14.44
N VAL A 104 -0.22 -9.00 13.15
CA VAL A 104 0.26 -10.32 12.69
C VAL A 104 1.73 -10.55 13.07
N LEU A 105 2.57 -9.52 13.00
CA LEU A 105 3.97 -9.64 13.43
C LEU A 105 4.09 -9.83 14.95
N THR A 106 3.25 -9.14 15.75
CA THR A 106 3.18 -9.34 17.20
C THR A 106 2.71 -10.76 17.53
N GLU A 107 1.67 -11.28 16.87
CA GLU A 107 1.22 -12.67 17.04
C GLU A 107 2.38 -13.66 16.83
N ARG A 108 3.16 -13.48 15.76
CA ARG A 108 4.34 -14.33 15.46
C ARG A 108 5.43 -14.19 16.53
N ALA A 109 5.71 -12.97 16.98
CA ALA A 109 6.70 -12.72 18.03
C ALA A 109 6.27 -13.32 19.39
N LEU A 110 4.97 -13.34 19.69
CA LEU A 110 4.44 -13.95 20.91
C LEU A 110 4.51 -15.49 20.87
N ALA A 111 4.44 -16.10 19.69
CA ALA A 111 4.59 -17.53 19.50
C ALA A 111 6.05 -18.02 19.56
N GLU A 112 7.03 -17.10 19.49
CA GLU A 112 8.45 -17.42 19.64
C GLU A 112 8.77 -17.76 21.10
N THR A 113 9.42 -18.90 21.30
CA THR A 113 9.80 -19.40 22.64
C THR A 113 11.10 -18.79 23.13
N ASP A 114 12.01 -18.47 22.22
CA ASP A 114 13.27 -17.81 22.51
C ASP A 114 13.03 -16.33 22.86
N LEU A 115 13.29 -15.99 24.12
CA LEU A 115 13.08 -14.64 24.65
C LEU A 115 13.93 -13.58 23.92
N VAL A 116 15.15 -13.91 23.50
CA VAL A 116 16.04 -12.98 22.80
C VAL A 116 15.48 -12.66 21.42
N LYS A 117 15.05 -13.70 20.68
CA LYS A 117 14.41 -13.52 19.37
C LYS A 117 13.09 -12.77 19.47
N ARG A 118 12.27 -13.09 20.47
CA ARG A 118 11.03 -12.36 20.75
C ARG A 118 11.29 -10.88 21.04
N GLN A 119 12.27 -10.55 21.87
CA GLN A 119 12.64 -9.16 22.17
C GLN A 119 13.13 -8.43 20.91
N ALA A 120 13.97 -9.06 20.10
CA ALA A 120 14.43 -8.49 18.83
C ALA A 120 13.26 -8.24 17.87
N ALA A 121 12.35 -9.20 17.72
CA ALA A 121 11.16 -9.05 16.89
C ALA A 121 10.26 -7.90 17.39
N MET A 122 10.00 -7.83 18.71
CA MET A 122 9.19 -6.76 19.30
C MET A 122 9.80 -5.37 19.09
N ARG A 123 11.13 -5.25 19.17
CA ARG A 123 11.83 -4.00 18.87
C ARG A 123 11.58 -3.56 17.42
N ILE A 124 11.79 -4.47 16.47
CA ILE A 124 11.54 -4.20 15.04
C ILE A 124 10.08 -3.78 14.82
N ILE A 125 9.12 -4.48 15.41
CA ILE A 125 7.69 -4.16 15.27
C ILE A 125 7.35 -2.78 15.81
N ASN A 126 7.99 -2.34 16.90
CA ASN A 126 7.77 -1.02 17.45
C ASN A 126 8.33 0.09 16.55
N ASP A 127 9.43 -0.18 15.86
CA ASP A 127 10.09 0.74 14.94
C ASP A 127 9.41 0.83 13.56
N LEU A 128 8.50 -0.10 13.23
CA LEU A 128 7.60 0.00 12.06
C LEU A 128 6.56 1.11 12.25
#